data_AF-A0A4Z0EGT8-F1
#
_entry.id   AF-A0A4Z0EGT8-F1
#
_cell.length_a   1.000
_cell.length_b   1.000
_cell.length_c   1.000
_cell.angle_alpha   90.00
_cell.angle_beta   90.00
_cell.angle_gamma   90.00
#
_symmetry.space_group_name_H-M   'P 1'
#
loop_
_entity.id
_entity.type
_entity.pdbx_description
1 polymer ?
#
loop_
_entity_poly.entity_id
_entity_poly.type
_entity_poly.pdbx_seq_one_letter_code
_entity_poly.pdbx_strand_id
1 'polypeptide(L)'
;MNAHKFLIELTLTPAGRHIAFSKEMLEKVHVYRRVIAEGAAWEQVAANVRSPFVDTYAFPPGTTVEYHVQHFNQQDAYEGHSNIVRTTLN
;
A
#
# COMPACT_ATOMS: atom_id res chain seq x y z
N MET A 1 -22.85 -14.06 -4.44
CA MET A 1 -22.15 -12.89 -3.86
C MET A 1 -20.71 -12.96 -4.33
N ASN A 2 -20.27 -12.05 -5.19
CA ASN A 2 -18.84 -11.95 -5.51
C ASN A 2 -18.15 -11.42 -4.26
N ALA A 3 -17.22 -12.20 -3.69
CA ALA A 3 -16.37 -11.70 -2.63
C ALA A 3 -15.55 -10.54 -3.20
N HIS A 4 -15.79 -9.32 -2.71
CA HIS A 4 -14.94 -8.18 -3.03
C HIS A 4 -13.52 -8.54 -2.58
N LYS A 5 -12.56 -8.57 -3.51
CA LYS A 5 -11.17 -8.92 -3.21
C LYS A 5 -10.35 -7.65 -3.20
N PHE A 6 -9.85 -7.29 -2.02
CA PHE A 6 -8.86 -6.22 -1.86
C PHE A 6 -7.49 -6.72 -2.35
N LEU A 7 -7.00 -6.15 -3.45
CA LEU A 7 -5.76 -6.52 -4.11
C LEU A 7 -4.81 -5.32 -4.21
N ILE A 8 -3.52 -5.61 -4.08
CA ILE A 8 -2.44 -4.64 -4.28
C ILE A 8 -1.35 -5.25 -5.17
N GLU A 9 -0.79 -4.42 -6.03
CA GLU A 9 0.34 -4.73 -6.90
C GLU A 9 1.43 -3.67 -6.71
N LEU A 10 2.68 -4.12 -6.77
CA LEU A 10 3.87 -3.28 -6.63
C LEU A 10 4.72 -3.38 -7.90
N THR A 11 5.00 -2.23 -8.51
CA THR A 11 5.91 -2.11 -9.65
C THR A 11 6.99 -1.09 -9.32
N LEU A 12 8.27 -1.44 -9.50
CA LEU A 12 9.37 -0.49 -9.40
C LEU A 12 9.51 0.29 -10.71
N THR A 13 9.57 1.61 -10.62
CA THR A 13 9.78 2.51 -11.77
C THR A 13 10.87 3.53 -11.44
N PRO A 14 11.41 4.24 -12.45
CA PRO A 14 12.35 5.34 -12.20
C PRO A 14 11.76 6.46 -11.32
N ALA A 15 10.43 6.63 -11.31
CA ALA A 15 9.75 7.63 -10.49
C ALA A 15 9.55 7.19 -9.03
N GLY A 16 9.81 5.92 -8.70
CA GLY A 16 9.61 5.36 -7.36
C GLY A 16 8.83 4.04 -7.40
N ARG A 17 8.26 3.65 -6.25
CA ARG A 17 7.44 2.43 -6.14
C ARG A 17 5.99 2.77 -6.49
N HIS A 18 5.53 2.24 -7.61
CA HIS A 18 4.14 2.32 -8.03
C HIS A 18 3.32 1.27 -7.29
N ILE A 19 2.32 1.73 -6.54
CA ILE A 19 1.40 0.95 -5.73
C ILE A 19 0.02 1.03 -6.39
N ALA A 20 -0.33 -0.01 -7.14
CA ALA A 20 -1.66 -0.16 -7.73
C ALA A 20 -2.54 -1.02 -6.81
N PHE A 21 -3.83 -0.73 -6.73
CA PHE A 21 -4.75 -1.42 -5.84
C PHE A 21 -6.19 -1.34 -6.35
N SER A 22 -6.98 -2.36 -6.05
CA SER A 22 -8.43 -2.34 -6.25
C SER A 22 -9.06 -1.27 -5.37
N LYS A 23 -10.14 -0.62 -5.82
CA LYS A 23 -10.90 0.34 -5.01
C LYS A 23 -12.29 0.55 -5.60
N GLU A 24 -13.34 0.60 -4.78
CA GLU A 24 -14.67 1.00 -5.24
C GLU A 24 -14.84 2.53 -5.31
N MET A 25 -15.86 2.99 -6.04
CA MET A 25 -16.05 4.39 -6.42
C MET A 25 -16.06 5.35 -5.21
N LEU A 26 -16.48 4.88 -4.03
CA LEU A 26 -16.67 5.68 -2.82
C LEU A 26 -15.83 5.26 -1.61
N GLU A 27 -15.04 4.19 -1.72
CA GLU A 27 -14.13 3.79 -0.65
C GLU A 27 -13.06 4.86 -0.41
N LYS A 28 -12.53 4.89 0.81
CA LYS A 28 -11.29 5.59 1.17
C LYS A 28 -10.20 4.52 1.30
N VAL A 29 -9.04 4.76 0.70
CA VAL A 29 -7.91 3.83 0.77
C VAL A 29 -6.70 4.50 1.39
N HIS A 30 -6.06 3.82 2.33
CA HIS A 30 -4.84 4.26 3.01
C HIS A 30 -3.71 3.30 2.69
N VAL A 31 -2.55 3.83 2.32
CA VAL A 31 -1.36 3.02 2.02
C VAL A 31 -0.48 2.96 3.25
N TYR A 32 -0.12 1.73 3.63
CA TYR A 32 0.80 1.46 4.72
C TYR A 32 2.07 0.82 4.19
N ARG A 33 3.19 1.19 4.80
CA ARG A 33 4.52 0.69 4.49
C ARG A 33 5.23 0.27 5.76
N ARG A 34 6.09 -0.75 5.68
CA ARG A 34 7.14 -0.95 6.69
C ARG A 34 8.44 -1.33 6.02
N VAL A 35 9.56 -1.01 6.68
CA VAL A 35 10.87 -1.59 6.36
C VAL A 35 10.97 -2.92 7.10
N ILE A 36 11.41 -4.00 6.46
CA ILE A 36 11.61 -5.28 7.15
C ILE A 36 12.86 -5.17 8.04
N ALA A 37 12.61 -4.98 9.32
CA ALA A 37 13.57 -5.05 10.41
C ALA A 37 12.88 -5.65 11.64
N GLU A 38 13.66 -6.11 12.61
CA GLU A 38 13.13 -6.63 13.88
C GLU A 38 12.31 -5.53 14.58
N GLY A 39 11.07 -5.85 14.97
CA GLY A 39 10.17 -4.90 15.63
C GLY A 39 9.58 -3.81 14.74
N ALA A 40 9.76 -3.86 13.42
CA ALA A 40 9.27 -2.81 12.52
C ALA A 40 7.74 -2.69 12.50
N ALA A 41 7.27 -1.47 12.80
CA ALA A 41 5.86 -1.10 12.74
C ALA A 41 5.43 -0.68 11.32
N TRP A 42 4.13 -0.80 11.05
CA TRP A 42 3.52 -0.24 9.85
C TRP A 42 3.34 1.28 9.99
N GLU A 43 3.78 2.02 9.00
CA GLU A 43 3.63 3.46 8.85
C GLU A 43 2.55 3.75 7.80
N GLN A 44 1.59 4.61 8.11
CA GLN A 44 0.66 5.13 7.11
C GLN A 44 1.38 6.18 6.25
N VAL A 45 1.75 5.81 5.03
CA VAL A 45 2.51 6.70 4.13
C VAL A 45 1.62 7.56 3.26
N ALA A 46 0.34 7.20 3.12
CA ALA A 46 -0.62 8.00 2.37
C ALA A 46 -2.06 7.76 2.85
N ALA A 47 -2.84 8.84 2.96
CA ALA A 47 -4.24 8.81 3.38
C ALA A 47 -5.18 9.18 2.23
N ASN A 48 -6.32 8.50 2.15
CA ASN A 48 -7.38 8.63 1.15
C ASN A 48 -6.86 8.84 -0.29
N VAL A 49 -5.98 7.95 -0.73
CA VAL A 49 -5.30 8.08 -2.02
C VAL A 49 -6.04 7.40 -3.17
N ARG A 50 -5.76 7.87 -4.38
CA ARG A 50 -6.17 7.21 -5.63
C ARG A 50 -5.13 6.18 -6.05
N SER A 51 -5.59 5.20 -6.81
CA SER A 51 -4.72 4.23 -7.46
C SER A 51 -4.36 4.71 -8.88
N PRO A 52 -3.09 4.57 -9.32
CA PRO A 52 -1.94 4.16 -8.51
C PRO A 52 -1.44 5.29 -7.60
N PHE A 53 -0.86 4.92 -6.45
CA PHE A 53 -0.05 5.79 -5.60
C PHE A 53 1.43 5.56 -5.90
N VAL A 54 2.24 6.61 -5.94
CA VAL A 54 3.69 6.50 -6.14
C VAL A 54 4.40 6.90 -4.86
N ASP A 55 5.08 5.93 -4.24
CA ASP A 55 5.91 6.20 -3.06
C ASP A 55 7.34 6.54 -3.49
N THR A 56 7.71 7.80 -3.27
CA THR A 56 8.98 8.40 -3.69
C THR A 56 10.00 8.49 -2.54
N TYR A 57 9.71 7.92 -1.37
CA TYR A 57 10.63 7.99 -0.24
C TYR A 57 11.97 7.33 -0.58
N ALA A 58 13.08 8.04 -0.38
CA ALA A 58 14.41 7.52 -0.66
C ALA A 58 14.87 6.57 0.44
N PHE A 59 15.18 5.32 0.07
CA PHE A 59 15.73 4.32 0.98
C PHE A 59 17.19 4.02 0.60
N PRO A 60 18.02 3.61 1.59
CA PRO A 60 19.32 3.02 1.30
C PRO A 60 19.19 1.78 0.39
N PRO A 61 20.15 1.53 -0.51
CA PRO A 61 20.24 0.26 -1.24
C PRO A 61 20.26 -0.96 -0.30
N GLY A 62 19.66 -2.06 -0.74
CA GLY A 62 19.45 -3.27 0.06
C GLY A 62 18.26 -3.21 1.01
N THR A 63 17.58 -2.07 1.15
CA THR A 63 16.39 -1.97 2.01
C THR A 63 15.25 -2.83 1.45
N THR A 64 14.69 -3.70 2.29
CA THR A 64 13.46 -4.44 1.96
C THR A 64 12.26 -3.75 2.58
N VAL A 65 11.24 -3.49 1.76
CA VAL A 65 10.01 -2.82 2.16
C VAL A 65 8.80 -3.68 1.83
N GLU A 66 7.77 -3.56 2.66
CA GLU A 66 6.46 -4.16 2.44
C GLU A 66 5.38 -3.10 2.37
N TYR A 67 4.31 -3.39 1.61
CA TYR A 67 3.11 -2.58 1.51
C TYR A 67 1.87 -3.42 1.71
N HIS A 68 0.85 -2.79 2.29
CA HIS A 68 -0.54 -3.18 2.13
C HIS A 68 -1.39 -1.91 2.05
N VAL A 69 -2.62 -2.03 1.59
CA VAL A 69 -3.61 -0.96 1.69
C VAL A 69 -4.75 -1.38 2.61
N GLN A 70 -5.30 -0.40 3.33
CA GLN A 70 -6.53 -0.57 4.10
C GLN A 70 -7.67 0.19 3.44
N HIS A 71 -8.84 -0.44 3.39
CA HIS A 71 -10.06 0.08 2.82
C HIS A 71 -11.02 0.49 3.92
N PHE A 72 -11.63 1.64 3.71
CA PHE A 72 -12.65 2.19 4.59
C PHE A 72 -13.83 2.68 3.76
N ASN A 73 -15.03 2.60 4.32
CA ASN A 73 -16.19 3.21 3.69
C ASN A 73 -16.20 4.74 3.88
N GLN A 74 -17.25 5.39 3.39
CA GLN A 74 -17.37 6.85 3.48
C GLN A 74 -17.46 7.38 4.91
N GLN A 75 -17.92 6.55 5.85
CA GLN A 75 -18.03 6.86 7.29
C GLN A 75 -16.78 6.50 8.08
N ASP A 76 -15.65 6.22 7.40
CA ASP A 76 -14.37 5.82 8.03
C ASP A 76 -14.44 4.49 8.79
N ALA A 77 -15.43 3.63 8.47
CA ALA A 77 -15.47 2.26 8.99
C ALA A 77 -14.52 1.37 8.17
N TYR A 78 -13.68 0.61 8.86
CA TYR A 78 -12.73 -0.32 8.26
C TYR A 78 -13.45 -1.50 7.60
N GLU A 79 -13.13 -1.78 6.33
CA GLU A 79 -13.74 -2.86 5.54
C GLU A 79 -12.78 -4.03 5.28
N GLY A 80 -11.47 -3.77 5.30
CA GLY A 80 -10.46 -4.81 5.12
C GLY A 80 -9.11 -4.27 4.64
N HIS A 81 -8.18 -5.18 4.42
CA HIS A 81 -6.87 -4.85 3.85
C HIS A 81 -6.53 -5.80 2.70
N SER A 82 -5.67 -5.32 1.79
CA SER A 82 -5.14 -6.13 0.69
C SER A 82 -4.21 -7.24 1.16
N ASN A 83 -3.76 -8.09 0.24
CA ASN A 83 -2.53 -8.87 0.44
C ASN A 83 -1.33 -7.94 0.74
N ILE A 84 -0.24 -8.52 1.26
CA ILE A 84 1.04 -7.82 1.42
C ILE A 84 1.88 -8.05 0.16
N VAL A 85 2.48 -6.97 -0.36
CA VAL A 85 3.50 -7.02 -1.42
C VAL A 85 4.82 -6.51 -0.89
N ARG A 86 5.93 -7.02 -1.46
CA ARG A 86 7.28 -6.72 -0.97
C ARG A 86 8.27 -6.55 -2.11
N THR A 87 9.30 -5.76 -1.85
CA THR A 87 10.47 -5.65 -2.72
C THR A 87 11.72 -5.31 -1.93
N THR A 88 12.87 -5.72 -2.44
CA THR A 88 14.18 -5.22 -2.02
C THR A 88 14.63 -4.18 -3.03
N LEU A 89 15.17 -3.07 -2.54
CA LEU A 89 15.61 -1.93 -3.35
C LEU A 89 17.10 -2.11 -3.69
N ASN A 90 17.46 -1.94 -4.95
CA ASN A 90 18.85 -2.05 -5.44
C ASN A 90 19.53 -0.69 -5.50
#